data_AF-A0A259CYG6-F1
#
_entry.id   AF-A0A259CYG6-F1
#
_cell.length_a   1.000
_cell.length_b   1.000
_cell.length_c   1.000
_cell.angle_alpha   90.00
_cell.angle_beta   90.00
_cell.angle_gamma   90.00
#
_symmetry.space_group_name_H-M   'P 1'
#
loop_
_entity.id
_entity.type
_entity.pdbx_description
1 polymer ?
#
loop_
_entity_poly.entity_id
_entity_poly.type
_entity_poly.pdbx_seq_one_letter_code
_entity_poly.pdbx_strand_id
1 'polypeptide(L)'
;MRFKPTGYTPFMLMAQTCALLGFACYAVVLTTLQDEWHLSNLQSGLIASAFFFGYMLMVPLATALTDRVDAKKIYLVGGLLATSGLLGMGILADNFWTALIFMAINGAGLAGTYMPGLKILSDRIKTGELSRHIAFYTAFFGIGTGFSYLCSGWILDGLG
;
A
#
# COMPACT_ATOMS: atom_id res chain seq x y z
N MET A 1 17.87 -7.92 -19.60
CA MET A 1 17.72 -6.58 -20.22
C MET A 1 18.08 -5.52 -19.19
N ARG A 2 19.13 -4.72 -19.46
CA ARG A 2 19.72 -3.77 -18.51
C ARG A 2 19.25 -2.36 -18.91
N PHE A 3 18.07 -1.96 -18.44
CA PHE A 3 17.49 -0.64 -18.74
C PHE A 3 18.36 0.50 -18.18
N LYS A 4 18.42 1.65 -18.87
CA LYS A 4 19.21 2.84 -18.52
C LYS A 4 18.74 3.50 -17.20
N PRO A 5 19.64 4.15 -16.43
CA PRO A 5 19.34 4.66 -15.08
C PRO A 5 18.19 5.68 -15.00
N THR A 6 17.98 6.49 -16.03
CA THR A 6 16.91 7.52 -16.08
C THR A 6 15.51 6.98 -16.37
N GLY A 7 15.39 5.74 -16.88
CA GLY A 7 14.09 5.17 -17.25
C GLY A 7 13.30 4.60 -16.07
N TYR A 8 13.94 4.30 -14.92
CA TYR A 8 13.29 3.54 -13.84
C TYR A 8 12.35 4.37 -12.96
N THR A 9 12.67 5.65 -12.76
CA THR A 9 11.88 6.55 -11.89
C THR A 9 10.40 6.60 -12.29
N PRO A 10 10.02 6.88 -13.54
CA PRO A 10 8.59 6.94 -13.90
C PRO A 10 7.86 5.60 -13.71
N PHE A 11 8.50 4.45 -14.01
CA PHE A 11 7.87 3.14 -13.74
C PHE A 11 7.67 2.88 -12.26
N MET A 12 8.63 3.29 -11.41
CA MET A 12 8.51 3.14 -9.96
C MET A 12 7.44 4.06 -9.37
N LEU A 13 7.34 5.30 -9.86
CA LEU A 13 6.29 6.24 -9.48
C LEU A 13 4.92 5.71 -9.89
N MET A 14 4.79 5.21 -11.13
CA MET A 14 3.54 4.62 -11.62
C MET A 14 3.14 3.39 -10.79
N ALA A 15 4.08 2.48 -10.52
CA ALA A 15 3.84 1.31 -9.69
C ALA A 15 3.43 1.69 -8.26
N GLN A 16 4.05 2.72 -7.68
CA GLN A 16 3.71 3.23 -6.36
C GLN A 16 2.30 3.83 -6.34
N THR A 17 1.94 4.66 -7.31
CA THR A 17 0.58 5.22 -7.42
C THR A 17 -0.44 4.10 -7.55
N CYS A 18 -0.19 3.09 -8.40
CA CYS A 18 -1.07 1.94 -8.55
C CYS A 18 -1.21 1.13 -7.25
N ALA A 19 -0.11 0.93 -6.51
CA ALA A 19 -0.14 0.21 -5.23
C ALA A 19 -0.98 0.93 -4.17
N LEU A 20 -1.09 2.26 -4.26
CA LEU A 20 -1.87 3.08 -3.33
C LEU A 20 -3.35 3.21 -3.70
N LEU A 21 -3.78 2.80 -4.89
CA LEU A 21 -5.18 2.93 -5.33
C LEU A 21 -6.19 2.29 -4.36
N GLY A 22 -5.78 1.23 -3.66
CA GLY A 22 -6.60 0.54 -2.67
C GLY A 22 -6.57 1.10 -1.25
N PHE A 23 -5.70 2.08 -0.98
CA PHE A 23 -5.42 2.55 0.38
C PHE A 23 -6.67 3.10 1.09
N ALA A 24 -7.46 3.89 0.38
CA ALA A 24 -8.64 4.55 0.92
C ALA A 24 -9.91 3.70 0.84
N CYS A 25 -9.89 2.52 0.20
CA CYS A 25 -11.09 1.74 -0.06
C CYS A 25 -11.90 1.49 1.21
N TYR A 26 -11.26 0.97 2.26
CA TYR A 26 -11.96 0.69 3.53
C TYR A 26 -12.54 1.93 4.19
N ALA A 27 -11.82 3.05 4.17
CA ALA A 27 -12.30 4.30 4.74
C ALA A 27 -13.54 4.82 4.01
N VAL A 28 -13.60 4.64 2.69
CA VAL A 28 -14.75 5.05 1.87
C VAL A 28 -15.95 4.13 2.07
N VAL A 29 -15.75 2.81 2.14
CA VAL A 29 -16.86 1.84 2.32
C VAL A 29 -17.24 1.58 3.78
N LEU A 30 -16.62 2.31 4.72
CA LEU A 30 -16.70 2.04 6.16
C LEU A 30 -18.14 1.95 6.66
N THR A 31 -18.96 2.95 6.32
CA THR A 31 -20.35 3.05 6.80
C THR A 31 -21.23 1.97 6.17
N THR A 32 -21.03 1.66 4.89
CA THR A 32 -21.72 0.57 4.20
C THR A 32 -21.42 -0.78 4.87
N LEU A 33 -20.15 -1.07 5.16
CA LEU A 33 -19.75 -2.30 5.86
C LEU A 33 -20.23 -2.34 7.31
N GLN A 34 -20.34 -1.18 7.98
CA GLN A 34 -20.91 -1.10 9.32
C GLN A 34 -22.36 -1.55 9.33
N ASP A 35 -23.15 -1.08 8.37
CA ASP A 35 -24.57 -1.41 8.25
C ASP A 35 -24.75 -2.88 7.82
N GLU A 36 -23.99 -3.34 6.83
CA GLU A 36 -24.11 -4.68 6.25
C GLU A 36 -23.64 -5.79 7.21
N TRP A 37 -22.52 -5.60 7.91
CA TRP A 37 -21.96 -6.60 8.83
C TRP A 37 -22.33 -6.33 10.30
N HIS A 38 -23.21 -5.36 10.54
CA HIS A 38 -23.66 -4.93 11.88
C HIS A 38 -22.50 -4.64 12.84
N LEU A 39 -21.46 -3.96 12.35
CA LEU A 39 -20.26 -3.68 13.13
C LEU A 39 -20.49 -2.53 14.11
N SER A 40 -19.97 -2.68 15.33
CA SER A 40 -19.83 -1.56 16.25
C SER A 40 -18.74 -0.58 15.79
N ASN A 41 -18.83 0.67 16.23
CA ASN A 41 -17.79 1.68 15.99
C ASN A 41 -16.39 1.22 16.43
N LEU A 42 -16.32 0.46 17.55
CA LEU A 42 -15.05 -0.11 18.02
C LEU A 42 -14.51 -1.15 17.03
N GLN A 43 -15.36 -2.06 16.53
CA GLN A 43 -14.94 -3.07 15.55
C GLN A 43 -14.43 -2.44 14.26
N SER A 44 -15.14 -1.45 13.72
CA SER A 44 -14.70 -0.76 12.50
C SER A 44 -13.38 -0.01 12.71
N GLY A 45 -13.22 0.64 13.86
CA GLY A 45 -11.96 1.27 14.27
C GLY A 45 -10.80 0.26 14.39
N LEU A 46 -11.07 -0.94 14.92
CA LEU A 46 -10.08 -2.01 15.01
C LEU A 46 -9.69 -2.57 13.63
N ILE A 47 -10.64 -2.71 12.70
CA ILE A 47 -10.34 -3.12 11.31
C ILE A 47 -9.42 -2.09 10.64
N ALA A 48 -9.74 -0.78 10.74
CA ALA A 48 -8.86 0.27 10.22
C ALA A 48 -7.47 0.24 10.89
N SER A 49 -7.42 -0.01 12.20
CA SER A 49 -6.17 -0.08 12.96
C SER A 49 -5.32 -1.31 12.60
N ALA A 50 -5.95 -2.42 12.21
CA ALA A 50 -5.24 -3.65 11.82
C ALA A 50 -4.32 -3.43 10.62
N PHE A 51 -4.72 -2.57 9.67
CA PHE A 51 -3.84 -2.12 8.60
C PHE A 51 -2.55 -1.51 9.15
N PHE A 52 -2.64 -0.53 10.05
CA PHE A 52 -1.47 0.11 10.64
C PHE A 52 -0.68 -0.83 11.53
N PHE A 53 -1.34 -1.77 12.20
CA PHE A 53 -0.68 -2.79 13.00
C PHE A 53 0.18 -3.73 12.13
N GLY A 54 -0.38 -4.24 11.03
CA GLY A 54 0.37 -5.05 10.06
C GLY A 54 1.53 -4.27 9.44
N TYR A 55 1.29 -3.00 9.08
CA TYR A 55 2.35 -2.10 8.61
C TYR A 55 3.46 -1.94 9.64
N MET A 56 3.13 -1.63 10.89
CA MET A 56 4.08 -1.42 11.99
C MET A 56 4.99 -2.63 12.21
N LEU A 57 4.42 -3.84 12.20
CA LEU A 57 5.21 -5.07 12.37
C LEU A 57 6.13 -5.33 11.18
N MET A 58 5.68 -5.02 9.96
CA MET A 58 6.42 -5.34 8.76
C MET A 58 7.52 -4.33 8.41
N VAL A 59 7.42 -3.07 8.84
CA VAL A 59 8.46 -2.05 8.62
C VAL A 59 9.87 -2.49 9.07
N PRO A 60 10.11 -2.90 10.33
CA PRO A 60 11.44 -3.31 10.77
C PRO A 60 11.92 -4.57 10.04
N LEU A 61 11.01 -5.51 9.76
CA LEU A 61 11.31 -6.73 9.00
C LEU A 61 11.73 -6.42 7.56
N ALA A 62 10.96 -5.59 6.85
CA ALA A 62 11.26 -5.17 5.49
C ALA A 62 12.60 -4.43 5.44
N THR A 63 12.86 -3.55 6.42
CA THR A 63 14.12 -2.80 6.51
C THR A 63 15.30 -3.74 6.67
N ALA A 64 15.27 -4.63 7.67
CA ALA A 64 16.32 -5.62 7.91
C ALA A 64 16.50 -6.57 6.71
N LEU A 65 15.41 -6.95 6.05
CA LEU A 65 15.46 -7.84 4.89
C LEU A 65 16.13 -7.16 3.69
N THR A 66 15.99 -5.84 3.53
CA THR A 66 16.66 -5.10 2.44
C THR A 66 18.18 -5.06 2.56
N ASP A 67 18.74 -5.37 3.74
CA ASP A 67 20.20 -5.47 3.92
C ASP A 67 20.76 -6.82 3.45
N ARG A 68 19.89 -7.82 3.28
CA ARG A 68 20.29 -9.19 2.91
C ARG A 68 19.75 -9.64 1.55
N VAL A 69 18.64 -9.06 1.09
CA VAL A 69 17.93 -9.44 -0.13
C VAL A 69 17.78 -8.21 -1.03
N ASP A 70 17.86 -8.41 -2.35
CA ASP A 70 17.60 -7.35 -3.33
C ASP A 70 16.25 -6.67 -3.06
N ALA A 71 16.30 -5.35 -2.82
CA ALA A 71 15.16 -4.52 -2.50
C ALA A 71 14.02 -4.63 -3.52
N LYS A 72 14.32 -4.95 -4.80
CA LYS A 72 13.29 -5.20 -5.81
C LYS A 72 12.41 -6.40 -5.50
N LYS A 73 13.00 -7.49 -5.01
CA LYS A 73 12.23 -8.71 -4.67
C LYS A 73 11.29 -8.40 -3.52
N ILE A 74 11.77 -7.67 -2.51
CA ILE A 74 10.99 -7.25 -1.36
C ILE A 74 9.84 -6.33 -1.82
N TYR A 75 10.13 -5.36 -2.70
CA TYR A 75 9.13 -4.47 -3.29
C TYR A 75 8.01 -5.25 -4.00
N LEU A 76 8.36 -6.22 -4.86
CA LEU A 76 7.39 -7.01 -5.60
C LEU A 76 6.56 -7.92 -4.68
N VAL A 77 7.19 -8.59 -3.72
CA VAL A 77 6.49 -9.45 -2.75
C VAL A 77 5.57 -8.62 -1.87
N GLY A 78 6.02 -7.46 -1.39
CA GLY A 78 5.20 -6.53 -0.62
C GLY A 78 4.00 -6.02 -1.40
N GLY A 79 4.20 -5.64 -2.67
CA GLY A 79 3.12 -5.24 -3.56
C GLY A 79 2.09 -6.35 -3.78
N LEU A 80 2.54 -7.58 -4.06
CA LEU A 80 1.66 -8.74 -4.18
C LEU A 80 0.89 -9.02 -2.88
N LEU A 81 1.55 -8.92 -1.73
CA LEU A 81 0.91 -9.09 -0.43
C LEU A 81 -0.16 -8.02 -0.19
N ALA A 82 0.14 -6.75 -0.50
CA ALA A 82 -0.80 -5.65 -0.39
C ALA A 82 -2.03 -5.89 -1.27
N THR A 83 -1.82 -6.22 -2.55
CA THR A 83 -2.89 -6.55 -3.48
C THR A 83 -3.71 -7.75 -3.02
N SER A 84 -3.06 -8.80 -2.50
CA SER A 84 -3.77 -9.98 -1.98
C SER A 84 -4.63 -9.66 -0.75
N GLY A 85 -4.15 -8.79 0.15
CA GLY A 85 -4.92 -8.33 1.30
C GLY A 85 -6.15 -7.51 0.87
N LEU A 86 -5.99 -6.63 -0.13
CA LEU A 86 -7.11 -5.84 -0.65
C LEU A 86 -8.15 -6.70 -1.39
N LEU A 87 -7.70 -7.59 -2.27
CA LEU A 87 -8.59 -8.50 -3.00
C LEU A 87 -9.28 -9.48 -2.04
N GLY A 88 -8.56 -9.97 -1.04
CA GLY A 88 -9.13 -10.79 0.04
C GLY A 88 -10.20 -10.03 0.81
N MET A 89 -9.96 -8.75 1.15
CA MET A 89 -10.95 -7.90 1.78
C MET A 89 -12.21 -7.72 0.91
N GLY A 90 -12.05 -7.54 -0.41
CA GLY A 90 -13.18 -7.31 -1.30
C GLY A 90 -13.97 -8.56 -1.69
N ILE A 91 -13.35 -9.75 -1.70
CA ILE A 91 -13.94 -10.98 -2.26
C ILE A 91 -14.24 -12.02 -1.18
N LEU A 92 -13.42 -12.10 -0.14
CA LEU A 92 -13.45 -13.19 0.84
C LEU A 92 -13.84 -12.74 2.25
N ALA A 93 -13.80 -11.43 2.55
CA ALA A 93 -14.20 -10.95 3.87
C ALA A 93 -15.72 -10.87 3.97
N ASP A 94 -16.27 -11.48 5.00
CA ASP A 94 -17.70 -11.50 5.30
C ASP A 94 -18.02 -11.05 6.74
N ASN A 95 -16.99 -10.88 7.58
CA ASN A 95 -17.15 -10.51 8.98
C ASN A 95 -15.95 -9.74 9.55
N PHE A 96 -16.07 -9.34 10.82
CA PHE A 96 -15.04 -8.61 11.57
C PHE A 96 -13.65 -9.27 11.56
N TRP A 97 -13.57 -10.58 11.79
CA TRP A 97 -12.30 -11.29 11.94
C TRP A 97 -11.57 -11.46 10.60
N THR A 98 -12.31 -11.81 9.55
CA THR A 98 -11.75 -11.91 8.20
C THR A 98 -11.26 -10.54 7.73
N ALA A 99 -12.03 -9.48 8.00
CA ALA A 99 -11.65 -8.11 7.67
C ALA A 99 -10.37 -7.66 8.38
N LEU A 100 -10.24 -7.96 9.68
CA LEU A 100 -9.02 -7.69 10.45
C LEU A 100 -7.78 -8.32 9.80
N ILE A 101 -7.88 -9.61 9.44
CA ILE A 101 -6.76 -10.37 8.86
C ILE A 101 -6.36 -9.75 7.52
N PHE A 102 -7.33 -9.50 6.63
CA PHE A 102 -7.04 -8.96 5.31
C PHE A 102 -6.49 -7.52 5.36
N MET A 103 -6.99 -6.68 6.28
CA MET A 103 -6.42 -5.35 6.52
C MET A 103 -4.99 -5.43 7.04
N ALA A 104 -4.69 -6.32 7.98
CA ALA A 104 -3.33 -6.52 8.48
C ALA A 104 -2.38 -7.00 7.37
N ILE A 105 -2.82 -7.93 6.52
CA ILE A 105 -2.05 -8.39 5.35
C ILE A 105 -1.81 -7.23 4.38
N ASN A 106 -2.83 -6.43 4.09
CA ASN A 106 -2.74 -5.29 3.19
C ASN A 106 -1.71 -4.26 3.70
N GLY A 107 -1.79 -3.88 4.98
CA GLY A 107 -0.85 -2.96 5.61
C GLY A 107 0.58 -3.49 5.68
N ALA A 108 0.75 -4.77 6.03
CA ALA A 108 2.05 -5.43 5.99
C ALA A 108 2.66 -5.41 4.57
N GLY A 109 1.86 -5.69 3.55
CA GLY A 109 2.28 -5.61 2.15
C GLY A 109 2.73 -4.20 1.77
N LEU A 110 1.97 -3.17 2.15
CA LEU A 110 2.31 -1.79 1.82
C LEU A 110 3.66 -1.37 2.43
N ALA A 111 3.96 -1.78 3.67
CA ALA A 111 5.26 -1.53 4.29
C ALA A 111 6.44 -2.07 3.46
N GLY A 112 6.23 -3.22 2.78
CA GLY A 112 7.19 -3.83 1.88
C GLY A 112 7.41 -3.07 0.56
N THR A 113 6.62 -2.04 0.26
CA THR A 113 6.76 -1.26 -0.99
C THR A 113 7.48 0.08 -0.75
N TYR A 114 7.19 0.78 0.34
CA TYR A 114 7.69 2.14 0.55
C TYR A 114 9.21 2.18 0.84
N MET A 115 9.67 1.48 1.88
CA MET A 115 11.09 1.49 2.27
C MET A 115 12.00 0.84 1.22
N PRO A 116 11.65 -0.32 0.64
CA PRO A 116 12.43 -0.90 -0.44
C PRO A 116 12.43 -0.03 -1.70
N GLY A 117 11.33 0.66 -2.01
CA GLY A 117 11.25 1.61 -3.12
C GLY A 117 12.24 2.77 -2.97
N LEU A 118 12.33 3.36 -1.78
CA LEU A 118 13.33 4.38 -1.46
C LEU A 118 14.76 3.85 -1.57
N LYS A 119 15.02 2.62 -1.11
CA LYS A 119 16.35 2.00 -1.23
C LYS A 119 16.75 1.75 -2.69
N ILE A 120 15.82 1.26 -3.51
CA ILE A 120 16.04 1.08 -4.96
C ILE A 120 16.39 2.42 -5.62
N LEU A 121 15.74 3.52 -5.25
CA LEU A 121 16.06 4.85 -5.77
C LEU A 121 17.47 5.30 -5.33
N SER A 122 17.78 5.19 -4.03
CA SER A 122 19.08 5.55 -3.45
C SER A 122 20.24 4.79 -4.08
N ASP A 123 20.09 3.49 -4.33
CA ASP A 123 21.14 2.66 -4.92
C ASP A 123 21.41 2.96 -6.40
N ARG A 124 20.48 3.65 -7.09
CA ARG A 124 20.51 3.83 -8.55
C ARG A 124 20.80 5.26 -8.99
N ILE A 125 20.59 6.23 -8.12
CA ILE A 125 20.64 7.65 -8.46
C ILE A 125 21.92 8.27 -7.89
N LYS A 126 22.58 9.10 -8.70
CA LYS A 126 23.79 9.82 -8.27
C LYS A 126 23.45 10.80 -7.13
N THR A 127 24.33 10.93 -6.15
CA THR A 127 24.14 11.68 -4.90
C THR A 127 23.59 13.10 -5.09
N GLY A 128 23.94 13.79 -6.19
CA GLY A 128 23.46 15.15 -6.48
C GLY A 128 22.00 15.27 -6.93
N GLU A 129 21.38 14.20 -7.45
CA GLU A 129 19.98 14.22 -7.89
C GLU A 129 19.03 13.44 -6.96
N LEU A 130 19.58 12.73 -5.97
CA LEU A 130 18.82 11.82 -5.11
C LEU A 130 17.72 12.55 -4.33
N SER A 131 18.02 13.70 -3.73
CA SER A 131 17.05 14.51 -2.98
C SER A 131 15.82 14.87 -3.83
N ARG A 132 16.02 15.26 -5.09
CA ARG A 132 14.93 15.57 -6.04
C ARG A 132 14.04 14.36 -6.29
N HIS A 133 14.65 13.18 -6.47
CA HIS A 133 13.91 11.96 -6.76
C HIS A 133 13.15 11.43 -5.55
N ILE A 134 13.72 11.55 -4.34
CA ILE A 134 13.01 11.26 -3.09
C ILE A 134 11.82 12.21 -2.93
N ALA A 135 11.99 13.51 -3.20
CA ALA A 135 10.91 14.49 -3.14
C ALA A 135 9.76 14.12 -4.11
N PHE A 136 10.08 13.75 -5.36
CA PHE A 136 9.07 13.26 -6.31
C PHE A 136 8.41 11.98 -5.83
N TYR A 137 9.17 11.01 -5.31
CA TYR A 137 8.63 9.76 -4.80
C TYR A 137 7.64 9.96 -3.65
N THR A 138 7.97 10.84 -2.71
CA THR A 138 7.07 11.19 -1.59
C THR A 138 5.85 11.99 -2.07
N ALA A 139 6.02 12.90 -3.03
CA ALA A 139 4.90 13.65 -3.60
C ALA A 139 3.90 12.73 -4.32
N PHE A 140 4.39 11.77 -5.11
CA PHE A 140 3.54 10.79 -5.81
C PHE A 140 2.85 9.82 -4.85
N PHE A 141 3.44 9.54 -3.69
CA PHE A 141 2.71 8.84 -2.63
C PHE A 141 1.46 9.62 -2.20
N GLY A 142 1.60 10.92 -1.93
CA GLY A 142 0.45 11.78 -1.60
C GLY A 142 -0.60 11.84 -2.71
N ILE A 143 -0.16 11.97 -3.97
CA ILE A 143 -1.06 11.96 -5.14
C ILE A 143 -1.79 10.62 -5.24
N GLY A 144 -1.09 9.49 -5.09
CA GLY A 144 -1.69 8.16 -5.14
C GLY A 144 -2.74 7.95 -4.05
N THR A 145 -2.45 8.38 -2.82
CA THR A 145 -3.42 8.34 -1.72
C THR A 145 -4.64 9.21 -2.02
N GLY A 146 -4.47 10.45 -2.49
CA GLY A 146 -5.60 11.32 -2.86
C GLY A 146 -6.44 10.72 -4.00
N PHE A 147 -5.78 10.15 -5.00
CA PHE A 147 -6.46 9.49 -6.13
C PHE A 147 -7.19 8.22 -5.69
N SER A 148 -6.68 7.51 -4.68
CA SER A 148 -7.36 6.36 -4.06
C SER A 148 -8.72 6.74 -3.47
N TYR A 149 -8.82 7.89 -2.78
CA TYR A 149 -10.11 8.39 -2.27
C TYR A 149 -11.09 8.67 -3.41
N LEU A 150 -10.64 9.37 -4.46
CA LEU A 150 -11.47 9.69 -5.64
C LEU A 150 -11.97 8.43 -6.34
N CYS A 151 -11.08 7.50 -6.67
CA CYS A 151 -11.44 6.26 -7.34
C CYS A 151 -12.36 5.39 -6.48
N SER A 152 -12.06 5.26 -5.18
CA SER A 152 -12.89 4.46 -4.27
C SER A 152 -14.29 5.05 -4.15
N GLY A 153 -14.42 6.39 -4.07
CA GLY A 153 -15.71 7.08 -4.04
C GLY A 153 -16.51 6.84 -5.31
N TRP A 154 -15.91 7.02 -6.49
CA TRP A 154 -16.59 6.75 -7.77
C TRP A 154 -17.01 5.28 -7.95
N ILE A 155 -16.18 4.35 -7.47
CA ILE A 155 -16.51 2.92 -7.52
C ILE A 155 -17.70 2.63 -6.60
N LEU A 156 -17.71 3.18 -5.38
CA LEU A 156 -18.83 3.02 -4.46
C LEU A 156 -20.11 3.61 -5.04
N ASP A 157 -20.10 4.88 -5.45
CA ASP A 157 -21.25 5.54 -6.08
C ASP A 157 -21.79 4.79 -7.31
N GLY A 158 -20.90 4.15 -8.08
CA GLY A 158 -21.26 3.39 -9.28
C GLY A 158 -21.79 1.98 -8.99
N LEU A 159 -21.48 1.39 -7.83
CA LEU A 159 -21.89 0.04 -7.45
C LEU A 159 -23.04 0.01 -6.44
N GLY A 160 -23.32 1.13 -5.76
CA GLY A 160 -24.37 1.27 -4.74
C GLY A 160 -23.86 0.99 -3.34
#